data_AF-A0A9W6MWJ7-F1
#
_entry.id   AF-A0A9W6MWJ7-F1
#
_cell.length_a   1.000
_cell.length_b   1.000
_cell.length_c   1.000
_cell.angle_alpha   90.00
_cell.angle_beta   90.00
_cell.angle_gamma   90.00
#
_symmetry.space_group_name_H-M   'P 1'
#
loop_
_entity.id
_entity.type
_entity.pdbx_description
1 polymer ?
#
loop_
_entity_poly.entity_id
_entity_poly.type
_entity_poly.pdbx_seq_one_letter_code
_entity_poly.pdbx_strand_id
1 'polypeptide(L)'
;MSTVTLVIVLGSIIATAVFAAGYVRGVRNAFGEYRLEEREPPVPQHGHWGGIAFALLASIVIITAIGFSSAWVYAGPFLCLVTTLGVGVAFFIEKTPASKV
;
A
#
# COMPACT_ATOMS: atom_id res chain seq x y z
N MET A 1 -27.89 5.90 2.61
CA MET A 1 -26.45 5.95 2.24
C MET A 1 -26.35 6.04 0.74
N SER A 2 -25.46 6.86 0.20
CA SER A 2 -25.18 6.83 -1.24
C SER A 2 -24.35 5.59 -1.58
N THR A 3 -24.46 5.09 -2.82
CA THR A 3 -23.66 3.96 -3.33
C THR A 3 -22.16 4.22 -3.16
N VAL A 4 -21.72 5.47 -3.36
CA VAL A 4 -20.31 5.87 -3.20
C VAL A 4 -19.84 5.69 -1.76
N THR A 5 -20.63 6.15 -0.79
CA THR A 5 -20.29 5.98 0.63
C THR A 5 -20.23 4.50 1.02
N LEU A 6 -21.18 3.69 0.53
CA LEU A 6 -21.18 2.24 0.79
C LEU A 6 -19.91 1.57 0.26
N VAL A 7 -19.52 1.89 -0.98
CA VAL A 7 -18.30 1.34 -1.60
C VAL A 7 -17.05 1.76 -0.83
N ILE A 8 -16.95 3.02 -0.42
CA ILE A 8 -15.79 3.50 0.36
C ILE A 8 -15.70 2.78 1.71
N VAL A 9 -16.82 2.60 2.41
CA VAL A 9 -16.84 1.96 3.73
C VAL A 9 -16.50 0.48 3.61
N LEU A 10 -17.18 -0.28 2.74
CA LEU A 10 -16.90 -1.69 2.55
C LEU A 10 -15.49 -1.92 2.00
N GLY A 11 -15.07 -1.10 1.04
CA GLY A 11 -13.71 -1.10 0.52
C GLY A 11 -12.67 -0.86 1.61
N SER A 12 -12.92 0.08 2.53
CA SER A 12 -12.02 0.38 3.65
C SER A 12 -11.87 -0.81 4.58
N ILE A 13 -12.96 -1.50 4.89
CA ILE A 13 -12.95 -2.70 5.74
C ILE A 13 -12.10 -3.80 5.08
N ILE A 14 -12.33 -4.07 3.79
CA ILE A 14 -11.60 -5.10 3.04
C ILE A 14 -10.12 -4.74 2.93
N ALA A 15 -9.80 -3.50 2.52
CA ALA A 15 -8.45 -3.01 2.38
C ALA A 15 -7.67 -3.10 3.70
N THR A 16 -8.31 -2.69 4.80
CA THR A 16 -7.71 -2.76 6.15
C THR A 16 -7.47 -4.20 6.56
N ALA A 17 -8.41 -5.12 6.30
CA ALA A 17 -8.23 -6.54 6.61
C ALA A 17 -7.06 -7.16 5.82
N VAL A 18 -6.96 -6.87 4.52
CA VAL A 18 -5.84 -7.33 3.67
C VAL A 18 -4.52 -6.75 4.17
N PHE A 19 -4.47 -5.45 4.46
CA PHE A 19 -3.28 -4.80 4.98
C PHE A 19 -2.86 -5.36 6.34
N ALA A 20 -3.79 -5.52 7.27
CA ALA A 20 -3.50 -6.08 8.60
C ALA A 20 -2.97 -7.52 8.49
N ALA A 21 -3.58 -8.35 7.66
CA ALA A 21 -3.14 -9.73 7.44
C ALA A 21 -1.74 -9.78 6.79
N GLY A 22 -1.49 -8.93 5.79
CA GLY A 22 -0.19 -8.78 5.15
C GLY A 22 0.88 -8.32 6.16
N TYR A 23 0.58 -7.28 6.93
CA TYR A 23 1.47 -6.75 7.95
C TYR A 23 1.84 -7.79 9.01
N VAL A 24 0.86 -8.55 9.51
CA VAL A 24 1.13 -9.64 10.48
C VAL A 24 2.07 -10.70 9.88
N ARG A 25 1.88 -11.07 8.61
CA ARG A 25 2.77 -11.98 7.89
C ARG A 25 4.17 -11.39 7.74
N GLY A 26 4.29 -10.13 7.31
CA GLY A 26 5.57 -9.43 7.15
C GLY A 26 6.35 -9.35 8.47
N VAL A 27 5.68 -8.98 9.56
CA VAL A 27 6.28 -8.95 10.91
C VAL A 27 6.76 -10.35 11.33
N ARG A 28 5.96 -11.39 11.11
CA ARG A 28 6.36 -12.78 11.42
C ARG A 28 7.59 -13.21 10.61
N ASN A 29 7.66 -12.84 9.34
CA ASN A 29 8.81 -13.13 8.48
C ASN A 29 10.07 -12.40 8.98
N ALA A 30 9.96 -11.11 9.31
CA ALA A 30 11.08 -10.31 9.81
C ALA A 30 11.64 -10.86 11.14
N PHE A 31 10.77 -11.30 12.06
CA PHE A 31 11.22 -11.98 13.28
C PHE A 31 11.90 -13.34 13.01
N GLY A 32 11.54 -14.02 11.92
CA GLY A 32 12.22 -15.23 11.45
C GLY A 32 13.61 -14.93 10.91
N GLU A 33 13.75 -13.87 10.11
CA GLU A 33 15.03 -13.40 9.55
C GLU A 33 16.02 -12.93 10.61
N TYR A 34 15.53 -12.22 11.64
CA TYR A 34 16.39 -11.75 12.73
C TYR A 34 17.13 -12.90 13.44
N ARG A 35 16.57 -14.12 13.42
CA ARG A 35 17.20 -15.30 14.01
C ARG A 35 18.27 -15.97 13.13
N LEU A 36 18.37 -15.58 11.85
CA LEU A 36 19.26 -16.21 10.87
C LEU A 36 20.63 -15.52 10.73
N GLU A 37 20.89 -14.40 11.41
CA GLU A 37 22.17 -13.65 11.40
C GLU A 37 22.77 -13.42 9.99
N GLU A 38 21.97 -13.48 8.93
CA GLU A 38 22.47 -13.22 7.57
C GLU A 38 22.67 -11.72 7.37
N ARG A 39 23.83 -11.39 6.81
CA ARG A 39 24.25 -10.01 6.51
C ARG A 39 23.21 -9.36 5.59
N GLU A 40 22.57 -8.29 6.07
CA GLU A 40 21.57 -7.55 5.29
C GLU A 40 22.13 -7.16 3.91
N PRO A 41 21.43 -7.48 2.81
CA PRO A 41 21.84 -7.02 1.50
C PRO A 41 21.74 -5.48 1.43
N PRO A 42 22.58 -4.81 0.62
CA PRO A 42 22.53 -3.36 0.48
C PRO A 42 21.17 -2.91 -0.03
N VAL A 43 20.56 -1.94 0.65
CA VAL A 43 19.26 -1.34 0.25
C VAL A 43 19.43 -0.60 -1.08
N PRO A 44 18.67 -0.95 -2.14
CA PRO A 44 18.79 -0.29 -3.42
C PRO A 44 18.26 1.16 -3.36
N GLN A 45 19.17 2.14 -3.39
CA GLN A 45 18.83 3.56 -3.23
C GLN A 45 18.00 4.18 -4.37
N HIS A 46 17.92 3.52 -5.54
CA HIS A 46 17.40 4.12 -6.76
C HIS A 46 16.12 3.44 -7.30
N GLY A 47 15.65 2.36 -6.66
CA GLY A 47 14.57 1.54 -7.19
C GLY A 47 13.16 2.15 -7.12
N HIS A 48 12.95 3.18 -6.30
CA HIS A 48 11.60 3.64 -5.94
C HIS A 48 11.27 5.08 -6.35
N TRP A 49 12.22 5.81 -6.96
CA TRP A 49 12.02 7.21 -7.35
C TRP A 49 10.85 7.42 -8.31
N GLY A 50 10.66 6.50 -9.26
CA GLY A 50 9.53 6.55 -10.20
C GLY A 50 8.18 6.45 -9.50
N GLY A 51 8.06 5.55 -8.51
CA GLY A 51 6.84 5.41 -7.71
C GLY A 51 6.56 6.65 -6.86
N ILE A 52 7.60 7.23 -6.25
CA ILE A 52 7.49 8.47 -5.46
C ILE A 52 7.03 9.63 -6.36
N ALA A 53 7.66 9.82 -7.52
CA ALA A 53 7.30 10.87 -8.46
C ALA A 53 5.85 10.72 -8.96
N PHE A 54 5.43 9.50 -9.29
CA PHE A 54 4.05 9.21 -9.71
C PHE A 54 3.04 9.53 -8.60
N ALA A 55 3.30 9.08 -7.36
CA ALA A 55 2.41 9.35 -6.23
C ALA A 55 2.26 10.85 -5.94
N LEU A 56 3.36 11.61 -6.04
CA LEU A 56 3.37 13.06 -5.90
C LEU A 56 2.52 13.73 -6.98
N LEU A 57 2.76 13.40 -8.26
CA LEU A 57 2.01 13.96 -9.38
C LEU A 57 0.51 13.63 -9.30
N ALA A 58 0.17 12.38 -8.98
CA ALA A 58 -1.22 11.95 -8.82
C ALA A 58 -1.93 12.74 -7.69
N SER A 59 -1.23 12.99 -6.58
CA SER A 59 -1.77 13.78 -5.47
C SER A 59 -2.04 15.23 -5.87
N ILE A 60 -1.10 15.86 -6.59
CA ILE A 60 -1.28 17.23 -7.10
C ILE A 60 -2.51 17.30 -8.01
N VAL A 61 -2.60 16.40 -9.00
CA VAL A 61 -3.72 16.37 -9.95
C VAL A 61 -5.06 16.28 -9.24
N ILE A 62 -5.18 15.39 -8.24
CA ILE A 62 -6.46 15.19 -7.54
C ILE A 62 -6.83 16.38 -6.66
N ILE A 63 -5.85 16.99 -5.97
CA ILE A 63 -6.11 18.19 -5.17
C ILE A 63 -6.54 19.36 -6.05
N THR A 64 -5.85 19.58 -7.18
CA THR A 64 -6.24 20.63 -8.14
C THR A 64 -7.63 20.34 -8.73
N ALA A 65 -7.94 19.07 -9.03
CA ALA A 65 -9.23 18.67 -9.61
C ALA A 65 -10.44 18.98 -8.71
N ILE A 66 -10.25 19.03 -7.37
CA ILE A 66 -11.30 19.45 -6.42
C ILE A 66 -11.79 20.87 -6.72
N GLY A 67 -10.90 21.76 -7.20
CA GLY A 67 -11.26 23.12 -7.59
C GLY A 67 -12.18 23.20 -8.81
N PHE A 68 -12.20 22.16 -9.66
CA PHE A 68 -13.06 22.10 -10.85
C PHE A 68 -14.39 21.40 -10.58
N SER A 69 -14.41 20.38 -9.72
CA SER A 69 -15.65 19.68 -9.34
C SER A 69 -15.54 19.07 -7.94
N SER A 70 -16.59 19.23 -7.15
CA SER A 70 -16.71 18.65 -5.81
C SER A 70 -16.70 17.12 -5.81
N ALA A 71 -16.96 16.47 -6.96
CA ALA A 71 -16.89 15.02 -7.10
C ALA A 71 -15.47 14.47 -6.86
N TRP A 72 -14.42 15.27 -7.11
CA TRP A 72 -13.03 14.86 -6.92
C TRP A 72 -12.64 14.67 -5.45
N VAL A 73 -13.45 15.16 -4.50
CA VAL A 73 -13.25 14.89 -3.07
C VAL A 73 -13.28 13.40 -2.77
N TYR A 74 -14.02 12.59 -3.55
CA TYR A 74 -14.07 11.14 -3.38
C TYR A 74 -12.83 10.42 -3.91
N ALA A 75 -12.03 11.04 -4.79
CA ALA A 75 -10.83 10.41 -5.33
C ALA A 75 -9.76 10.15 -4.26
N GLY A 76 -9.68 11.01 -3.22
CA GLY A 76 -8.79 10.82 -2.08
C GLY A 76 -9.05 9.50 -1.34
N PRO A 77 -10.27 9.25 -0.84
CA PRO A 77 -10.64 7.96 -0.26
C PRO A 77 -10.32 6.75 -1.17
N PHE A 78 -10.62 6.83 -2.48
CA PHE A 78 -10.30 5.74 -3.41
C PHE A 78 -8.79 5.50 -3.54
N LEU A 79 -7.97 6.55 -3.60
CA LEU A 79 -6.52 6.44 -3.57
C LEU A 79 -6.01 5.74 -2.30
N CYS A 80 -6.54 6.10 -1.14
CA CYS A 80 -6.22 5.43 0.11
C CYS A 80 -6.54 3.93 0.04
N LEU A 81 -7.70 3.55 -0.49
CA LEU A 81 -8.06 2.13 -0.65
C LEU A 81 -7.07 1.38 -1.54
N VAL A 82 -6.74 1.94 -2.70
CA VAL A 82 -5.83 1.33 -3.66
C VAL A 82 -4.43 1.17 -3.08
N THR A 83 -3.92 2.21 -2.40
CA THR A 83 -2.59 2.18 -1.77
C THR A 83 -2.55 1.20 -0.60
N THR A 84 -3.54 1.21 0.30
CA THR A 84 -3.62 0.25 1.42
C THR A 84 -3.70 -1.19 0.92
N LEU A 85 -4.50 -1.47 -0.11
CA LEU A 85 -4.56 -2.79 -0.73
C LEU A 85 -3.24 -3.17 -1.38
N GLY A 86 -2.64 -2.27 -2.18
CA GLY A 86 -1.38 -2.52 -2.87
C GLY A 86 -0.25 -2.86 -1.90
N VAL A 87 -0.11 -2.08 -0.82
CA VAL A 87 0.88 -2.36 0.23
C VAL A 87 0.56 -3.64 0.99
N GLY A 88 -0.70 -3.88 1.32
CA GLY A 88 -1.13 -5.13 1.97
C GLY A 88 -0.78 -6.36 1.15
N VAL A 89 -1.08 -6.33 -0.16
CA VAL A 89 -0.74 -7.40 -1.12
C VAL A 89 0.76 -7.56 -1.28
N ALA A 90 1.53 -6.48 -1.25
CA ALA A 90 3.00 -6.54 -1.36
C ALA A 90 3.62 -7.44 -0.27
N PHE A 91 3.14 -7.36 0.97
CA PHE A 91 3.58 -8.26 2.06
C PHE A 91 3.26 -9.75 1.82
N PHE A 92 2.27 -10.07 0.97
CA PHE A 92 1.99 -11.46 0.58
C PHE A 92 2.87 -11.95 -0.55
N ILE A 93 3.22 -11.06 -1.49
CA ILE A 93 4.10 -11.37 -2.64
C ILE A 93 5.55 -11.48 -2.19
N GLU A 94 5.92 -10.77 -1.12
CA GLU A 94 7.23 -10.88 -0.49
C GLU A 94 7.56 -12.36 -0.18
N LYS A 95 8.58 -12.87 -0.88
CA LYS A 95 9.01 -14.25 -0.76
C LYS A 95 9.68 -14.41 0.60
N THR A 96 9.19 -15.34 1.41
CA THR A 96 9.88 -15.79 2.63
C THR A 96 11.29 -16.24 2.25
N PRO A 97 12.34 -15.80 2.97
CA PRO A 97 13.75 -16.09 2.63
C PRO A 97 14.07 -17.59 2.56
N ALA A 98 13.31 -18.45 3.24
CA ALA A 98 13.41 -19.91 3.12
C ALA A 98 13.18 -20.44 1.69
N SER A 99 12.59 -19.64 0.79
CA SER A 99 12.40 -19.97 -0.64
C SER A 99 13.65 -19.69 -1.49
N LYS A 100 14.72 -19.11 -0.92
CA LYS A 100 15.98 -18.84 -1.63
C LYS A 100 17.08 -19.87 -1.35
N VAL A 101 16.76 -20.95 -0.63
CA VAL A 101 17.65 -22.11 -0.45
C VAL A 101 17.42 -23.13 -1.56
#